data_AF-A0A2F0ACY8-F1
#
_entry.id   AF-A0A2F0ACY8-F1
#
_cell.length_a   1.000
_cell.length_b   1.000
_cell.length_c   1.000
_cell.angle_alpha   90.00
_cell.angle_beta   90.00
_cell.angle_gamma   90.00
#
_symmetry.space_group_name_H-M   'P 1'
#
loop_
_entity.id
_entity.type
_entity.pdbx_description
1 polymer ?
#
loop_
_entity_poly.entity_id
_entity_poly.type
_entity_poly.pdbx_seq_one_letter_code
_entity_poly.pdbx_strand_id
1 'polypeptide(L)'
;MSYKYLFLLLSTIIFYSCIEEIDITEFTSEFGEFEQEYRIEALMLPDDKTAIIRIDKTISIDDESLFNCIDDNDNWVGSGCICKTNNCPNTIDDCNSLGALWLDSNPFIDGYCDVSIINQENCVNNIYDLSWSIIDDVGIDGLIGDPTDENKNCDFGADEDDPCYTENSEGEGNGITDCGEPNVDDLEEITEFSDIHELNCDKVQINYNEQTCNFVYSEAAGTIYEGSGLLEFINDASCQDEESLTDLTDLNDLYYDYGAWIPENCDEDFFSHYEDDNYSLYIECGDDIITNVGTEMIPYPVVFVNEDDLNDQNIGQCTSAENIYECLENFKIDNINFNLYENNLLYFVSQNTFYQSVQYFDPYFSCFPFGGPYENWTYYHGHPAVAYPPSDETNHFPSGNNPTIFSNNEVVVSSTTEDIGCYQYRMYTFSEGYKNYYFFSQLDLKDPVRSNLRLGEDGTGEVVIGAFGAISGETITFKVD
;
A
#
# COMPACT_ATOMS: atom_id res chain seq x y z
N MET A 1 21.36 -52.75 -28.44
CA MET A 1 21.32 -52.50 -26.99
C MET A 1 19.86 -52.47 -26.57
N SER A 2 19.47 -53.31 -25.62
CA SER A 2 18.07 -53.62 -25.32
C SER A 2 17.42 -52.45 -24.58
N TYR A 3 16.23 -52.01 -25.05
CA TYR A 3 15.39 -51.00 -24.39
C TYR A 3 15.15 -51.29 -22.90
N LYS A 4 15.30 -52.54 -22.45
CA LYS A 4 15.31 -52.92 -21.03
C LYS A 4 16.36 -52.20 -20.20
N TYR A 5 17.58 -51.99 -20.73
CA TYR A 5 18.64 -51.31 -19.98
C TYR A 5 18.41 -49.81 -19.91
N LEU A 6 17.81 -49.21 -20.95
CA LEU A 6 17.43 -47.80 -20.94
C LEU A 6 16.30 -47.56 -19.94
N PHE A 7 15.30 -48.44 -19.89
CA PHE A 7 14.18 -48.36 -18.95
C PHE A 7 14.63 -48.56 -17.50
N LEU A 8 15.58 -49.48 -17.25
CA LEU A 8 16.15 -49.69 -15.92
C LEU A 8 16.95 -48.47 -15.44
N LEU A 9 17.66 -47.81 -16.36
CA LEU A 9 18.49 -46.64 -16.06
C LEU A 9 17.62 -45.39 -15.83
N LEU A 10 16.56 -45.22 -16.62
CA LEU A 10 15.57 -44.16 -16.43
C LEU A 10 14.77 -44.36 -15.12
N SER A 11 14.40 -45.60 -14.82
CA SER A 11 13.74 -45.96 -13.56
C SER A 11 14.64 -45.69 -12.36
N THR A 12 15.94 -46.00 -12.41
CA THR A 12 16.86 -45.64 -11.33
C THR A 12 17.02 -44.13 -11.17
N ILE A 13 17.05 -43.34 -12.25
CA ILE A 13 17.18 -41.87 -12.12
C ILE A 13 15.94 -41.27 -11.44
N ILE A 14 14.74 -41.80 -11.73
CA ILE A 14 13.48 -41.35 -11.12
C ILE A 14 13.33 -41.81 -9.66
N PHE A 15 13.92 -42.96 -9.28
CA PHE A 15 13.90 -43.46 -7.89
C PHE A 15 15.05 -42.94 -7.00
N TYR A 16 16.00 -42.17 -7.55
CA TYR A 16 17.14 -41.59 -6.81
C TYR A 16 17.17 -40.06 -6.85
N SER A 17 16.17 -39.39 -7.41
CA SER A 17 16.00 -37.95 -7.21
C SER A 17 15.44 -37.74 -5.81
N CYS A 18 16.33 -37.55 -4.83
CA CYS A 18 15.94 -36.93 -3.57
C CYS A 18 15.63 -35.46 -3.86
N ILE A 19 14.45 -35.02 -3.46
CA ILE A 19 14.16 -33.60 -3.25
C ILE A 19 14.64 -33.35 -1.83
N GLU A 20 15.61 -32.47 -1.67
CA GLU A 20 16.08 -31.99 -0.39
C GLU A 20 15.53 -30.57 -0.26
N GLU A 21 14.77 -30.31 0.80
CA GLU A 21 14.42 -28.95 1.18
C GLU A 21 15.71 -28.25 1.59
N ILE A 22 15.97 -27.12 0.94
CA ILE A 22 17.17 -26.33 1.20
C ILE A 22 16.82 -25.38 2.33
N ASP A 23 17.44 -25.57 3.48
CA ASP A 23 17.38 -24.62 4.58
C ASP A 23 18.24 -23.41 4.22
N ILE A 24 17.65 -22.22 4.27
CA ILE A 24 18.34 -20.97 3.90
C ILE A 24 19.50 -20.65 4.84
N THR A 25 19.49 -21.17 6.06
CA THR A 25 20.58 -21.04 7.03
C THR A 25 21.82 -21.83 6.62
N GLU A 26 21.72 -22.77 5.67
CA GLU A 26 22.92 -23.43 5.11
C GLU A 26 23.82 -22.46 4.34
N PHE A 27 23.28 -21.29 3.95
CA PHE A 27 24.03 -20.23 3.27
C PHE A 27 24.62 -19.17 4.20
N THR A 28 24.53 -19.29 5.54
CA THR A 28 25.13 -18.33 6.49
C THR A 28 26.62 -18.13 6.23
N SER A 29 27.33 -19.16 5.75
CA SER A 29 28.75 -19.03 5.38
C SER A 29 29.02 -18.11 4.19
N GLU A 30 28.01 -17.86 3.35
CA GLU A 30 28.08 -16.98 2.18
C GLU A 30 27.68 -15.54 2.52
N PHE A 31 26.75 -15.34 3.45
CA PHE A 31 26.16 -14.03 3.77
C PHE A 31 26.59 -13.44 5.13
N GLY A 32 27.21 -14.23 6.00
CA GLY A 32 27.57 -13.81 7.36
C GLY A 32 26.44 -14.03 8.37
N GLU A 33 26.70 -13.63 9.61
CA GLU A 33 25.67 -13.62 10.66
C GLU A 33 24.76 -12.40 10.46
N PHE A 34 23.46 -12.56 10.71
CA PHE A 34 22.51 -11.46 10.69
C PHE A 34 22.80 -10.49 11.84
N GLU A 35 22.86 -9.20 11.51
CA GLU A 35 22.83 -8.11 12.49
C GLU A 35 21.56 -7.31 12.23
N GLN A 36 20.84 -6.99 13.30
CA GLN A 36 19.63 -6.18 13.23
C GLN A 36 19.99 -4.72 12.95
N GLU A 37 19.27 -4.08 12.04
CA GLU A 37 19.56 -2.75 11.52
C GLU A 37 18.30 -1.89 11.47
N TYR A 38 18.47 -0.58 11.46
CA TYR A 38 17.35 0.33 11.28
C TYR A 38 16.92 0.43 9.82
N ARG A 39 15.60 0.43 9.60
CA ARG A 39 14.90 0.82 8.38
C ARG A 39 14.06 2.04 8.68
N ILE A 40 14.40 3.18 8.09
CA ILE A 40 13.78 4.48 8.42
C ILE A 40 13.16 5.11 7.20
N GLU A 41 11.85 5.31 7.24
CA GLU A 41 11.10 6.04 6.21
C GLU A 41 10.51 7.30 6.84
N ALA A 42 11.18 8.41 6.59
CA ALA A 42 10.82 9.72 7.10
C ALA A 42 10.31 10.60 5.96
N LEU A 43 9.02 10.92 6.00
CA LEU A 43 8.34 11.58 4.89
C LEU A 43 7.58 12.82 5.37
N MET A 44 7.89 13.96 4.77
CA MET A 44 7.11 15.18 4.89
C MET A 44 5.97 15.18 3.86
N LEU A 45 4.79 15.59 4.30
CA LEU A 45 3.54 15.66 3.54
C LEU A 45 3.00 17.11 3.61
N PRO A 46 3.52 18.02 2.76
CA PRO A 46 3.21 19.45 2.81
C PRO A 46 1.74 19.78 2.55
N ASP A 47 1.06 19.03 1.68
CA ASP A 47 -0.36 19.21 1.38
C ASP A 47 -1.21 19.07 2.65
N ASP A 48 -0.85 18.09 3.47
CA ASP A 48 -1.51 17.75 4.74
C ASP A 48 -0.87 18.47 5.93
N LYS A 49 0.15 19.32 5.68
CA LYS A 49 0.94 20.07 6.67
C LYS A 49 1.48 19.18 7.79
N THR A 50 1.89 17.97 7.46
CA THR A 50 2.33 16.96 8.42
C THR A 50 3.57 16.22 7.94
N ALA A 51 4.04 15.28 8.74
CA ALA A 51 5.05 14.31 8.40
C ALA A 51 4.78 13.00 9.12
N ILE A 52 5.40 11.93 8.66
CA ILE A 52 5.38 10.62 9.32
C ILE A 52 6.79 10.03 9.27
N ILE A 53 7.24 9.45 10.37
CA ILE A 53 8.55 8.80 10.46
C ILE A 53 8.36 7.39 10.98
N ARG A 54 8.63 6.39 10.13
CA ARG A 54 8.73 4.99 10.54
C ARG A 54 10.17 4.68 10.91
N ILE A 55 10.37 4.06 12.05
CA ILE A 55 11.67 3.62 12.54
C ILE A 55 11.50 2.16 12.92
N ASP A 56 11.83 1.29 11.99
CA ASP A 56 11.69 -0.15 12.16
C ASP A 56 13.06 -0.81 12.25
N LYS A 57 13.09 -2.04 12.71
CA LYS A 57 14.24 -2.91 12.73
C LYS A 57 14.08 -4.03 11.73
N THR A 58 15.18 -4.36 11.06
CA THR A 58 15.22 -5.58 10.26
C THR A 58 15.04 -6.79 11.17
N ILE A 59 14.44 -7.82 10.60
CA ILE A 59 14.22 -9.12 11.22
C ILE A 59 14.95 -10.18 10.40
N SER A 60 15.40 -11.24 11.06
CA SER A 60 16.00 -12.36 10.34
C SER A 60 14.91 -13.16 9.64
N ILE A 61 15.21 -13.73 8.47
CA ILE A 61 14.24 -14.53 7.72
C ILE A 61 13.90 -15.86 8.43
N ASP A 62 14.77 -16.31 9.32
CA ASP A 62 14.60 -17.49 10.18
C ASP A 62 14.13 -17.12 11.60
N ASP A 63 13.68 -15.88 11.81
CA ASP A 63 13.14 -15.45 13.10
C ASP A 63 11.71 -16.00 13.29
N GLU A 64 11.62 -17.16 13.94
CA GLU A 64 10.34 -17.79 14.31
C GLU A 64 9.64 -17.08 15.47
N SER A 65 10.24 -16.06 16.11
CA SER A 65 9.61 -15.40 17.27
C SER A 65 8.48 -14.44 16.90
N LEU A 66 8.38 -14.08 15.61
CA LEU A 66 7.31 -13.23 15.09
C LEU A 66 5.99 -13.98 14.91
N PHE A 67 6.04 -15.30 14.81
CA PHE A 67 4.87 -16.18 14.67
C PHE A 67 4.76 -16.99 15.96
N ASN A 68 4.09 -16.43 16.95
CA ASN A 68 4.05 -16.93 18.33
C ASN A 68 2.83 -17.84 18.60
N CYS A 69 1.96 -18.02 17.60
CA CYS A 69 0.70 -18.75 17.60
C CYS A 69 -0.33 -18.20 18.58
N ILE A 70 -0.34 -16.89 18.76
CA ILE A 70 -1.26 -16.15 19.62
C ILE A 70 -1.93 -15.09 18.77
N ASP A 71 -3.25 -15.04 18.87
CA ASP A 71 -4.05 -13.86 18.51
C ASP A 71 -3.80 -12.80 19.61
N ASP A 72 -2.96 -11.82 19.29
CA ASP A 72 -2.51 -10.76 20.19
C ASP A 72 -3.50 -9.56 20.20
N ASN A 73 -4.38 -9.44 19.19
CA ASN A 73 -5.35 -8.35 19.04
C ASN A 73 -6.82 -8.74 19.36
N ASP A 74 -7.09 -10.02 19.68
CA ASP A 74 -8.39 -10.65 19.94
C ASP A 74 -9.37 -10.56 18.73
N ASN A 75 -8.88 -10.57 17.48
CA ASN A 75 -9.71 -10.52 16.26
C ASN A 75 -10.09 -11.91 15.70
N TRP A 76 -9.48 -13.01 16.20
CA TRP A 76 -9.78 -14.37 15.76
C TRP A 76 -11.21 -14.78 16.14
N VAL A 77 -11.94 -15.31 15.17
CA VAL A 77 -13.31 -15.81 15.31
C VAL A 77 -13.37 -17.26 14.84
N GLY A 78 -13.26 -18.21 15.78
CA GLY A 78 -13.31 -19.62 15.39
C GLY A 78 -14.60 -20.07 14.68
N SER A 79 -15.75 -19.56 15.10
CA SER A 79 -17.03 -19.81 14.41
C SER A 79 -18.02 -18.70 14.67
N GLY A 80 -18.76 -18.31 13.63
CA GLY A 80 -19.71 -17.20 13.70
C GLY A 80 -20.91 -17.37 12.79
N CYS A 81 -21.81 -16.40 12.88
CA CYS A 81 -22.93 -16.30 11.95
C CYS A 81 -22.48 -15.59 10.67
N ILE A 82 -22.62 -16.25 9.52
CA ILE A 82 -22.27 -15.69 8.21
C ILE A 82 -23.52 -15.48 7.36
N CYS A 83 -23.40 -14.64 6.33
CA CYS A 83 -24.44 -14.44 5.32
C CYS A 83 -24.09 -15.14 4.01
N LYS A 84 -24.85 -16.17 3.61
CA LYS A 84 -24.48 -17.07 2.50
C LYS A 84 -24.72 -16.53 1.10
N THR A 85 -25.59 -15.54 0.95
CA THR A 85 -26.01 -15.00 -0.34
C THR A 85 -26.21 -13.50 -0.22
N ASN A 86 -26.39 -12.80 -1.34
CA ASN A 86 -26.56 -11.33 -1.38
C ASN A 86 -27.78 -10.78 -0.59
N ASN A 87 -28.55 -11.61 0.11
CA ASN A 87 -29.69 -11.21 0.92
C ASN A 87 -29.28 -11.04 2.40
N CYS A 88 -28.34 -10.11 2.63
CA CYS A 88 -27.77 -9.76 3.93
C CYS A 88 -28.35 -8.45 4.48
N PRO A 89 -28.31 -8.24 5.81
CA PRO A 89 -28.62 -6.94 6.39
C PRO A 89 -27.64 -5.86 5.88
N ASN A 90 -28.17 -4.85 5.20
CA ASN A 90 -27.37 -3.79 4.55
C ASN A 90 -27.70 -2.39 5.07
N THR A 91 -28.44 -2.28 6.17
CA THR A 91 -28.73 -1.02 6.84
C THR A 91 -28.47 -1.12 8.33
N ILE A 92 -28.11 0.00 8.96
CA ILE A 92 -27.94 0.11 10.41
C ILE A 92 -29.18 -0.39 11.19
N ASP A 93 -30.39 -0.09 10.70
CA ASP A 93 -31.63 -0.50 11.35
C ASP A 93 -31.83 -2.02 11.27
N ASP A 94 -31.56 -2.61 10.10
CA ASP A 94 -31.65 -4.06 9.90
C ASP A 94 -30.62 -4.81 10.75
N CYS A 95 -29.38 -4.30 10.78
CA CYS A 95 -28.30 -4.87 11.57
C CYS A 95 -28.62 -4.88 13.07
N ASN A 96 -29.04 -3.72 13.59
CA ASN A 96 -29.46 -3.58 14.99
C ASN A 96 -30.67 -4.47 15.32
N SER A 97 -31.56 -4.72 14.36
CA SER A 97 -32.73 -5.58 14.56
C SER A 97 -32.38 -7.06 14.75
N LEU A 98 -31.22 -7.48 14.22
CA LEU A 98 -30.67 -8.83 14.37
C LEU A 98 -29.85 -8.99 15.66
N GLY A 99 -29.55 -7.89 16.35
CA GLY A 99 -28.58 -7.88 17.44
C GLY A 99 -27.13 -8.04 16.97
N ALA A 100 -26.88 -7.78 15.68
CA ALA A 100 -25.55 -7.68 15.07
C ALA A 100 -24.94 -6.29 15.31
N LEU A 101 -23.67 -6.11 14.95
CA LEU A 101 -22.93 -4.87 15.14
C LEU A 101 -22.81 -4.14 13.80
N TRP A 102 -23.30 -2.90 13.74
CA TRP A 102 -23.04 -2.04 12.60
C TRP A 102 -21.66 -1.42 12.78
N LEU A 103 -20.75 -1.74 11.87
CA LEU A 103 -19.42 -1.15 11.81
C LEU A 103 -19.43 -0.09 10.72
N ASP A 104 -19.17 1.15 11.13
CA ASP A 104 -18.92 2.23 10.20
C ASP A 104 -17.54 1.96 9.58
N SER A 105 -17.50 1.25 8.45
CA SER A 105 -16.26 0.97 7.75
C SER A 105 -15.68 2.23 7.14
N ASN A 106 -14.36 2.16 6.92
CA ASN A 106 -13.48 3.02 6.13
C ASN A 106 -14.20 3.79 4.98
N PRO A 107 -13.71 4.98 4.56
CA PRO A 107 -14.27 5.79 3.48
C PRO A 107 -14.85 5.10 2.24
N PHE A 108 -14.51 3.85 1.92
CA PHE A 108 -14.95 3.13 0.71
C PHE A 108 -16.33 2.43 0.80
N ILE A 109 -16.89 2.16 1.99
CA ILE A 109 -18.18 1.47 2.17
C ILE A 109 -19.03 2.22 3.21
N ASP A 110 -20.35 2.34 2.98
CA ASP A 110 -21.33 3.04 3.83
C ASP A 110 -21.53 2.41 5.24
N GLY A 111 -20.60 1.57 5.69
CA GLY A 111 -20.71 0.68 6.84
C GLY A 111 -21.21 -0.70 6.44
N TYR A 112 -20.85 -1.72 7.24
CA TYR A 112 -21.34 -3.08 7.07
C TYR A 112 -21.90 -3.63 8.38
N CYS A 113 -22.73 -4.66 8.25
CA CYS A 113 -23.29 -5.35 9.39
C CYS A 113 -22.44 -6.57 9.72
N ASP A 114 -21.66 -6.49 10.78
CA ASP A 114 -20.94 -7.63 11.33
C ASP A 114 -21.93 -8.56 12.05
N VAL A 115 -22.24 -9.65 11.36
CA VAL A 115 -23.13 -10.71 11.82
C VAL A 115 -22.41 -11.77 12.62
N SER A 116 -21.07 -11.84 12.59
CA SER A 116 -20.28 -12.89 13.24
C SER A 116 -20.56 -12.96 14.75
N ILE A 117 -20.84 -11.81 15.38
CA ILE A 117 -21.17 -11.66 16.80
C ILE A 117 -22.54 -12.25 17.21
N ILE A 118 -23.39 -12.64 16.25
CA ILE A 118 -24.69 -13.24 16.54
C ILE A 118 -24.46 -14.67 17.04
N ASN A 119 -24.81 -14.95 18.30
CA ASN A 119 -24.78 -16.31 18.85
C ASN A 119 -25.50 -17.35 17.97
N GLN A 120 -24.98 -18.57 17.94
CA GLN A 120 -25.49 -19.70 17.15
C GLN A 120 -27.01 -19.92 17.21
N GLU A 121 -27.63 -19.79 18.39
CA GLU A 121 -29.09 -19.96 18.56
C GLU A 121 -29.92 -18.93 17.79
N ASN A 122 -29.35 -17.75 17.53
CA ASN A 122 -29.98 -16.62 16.86
C ASN A 122 -29.53 -16.46 15.41
N CYS A 123 -28.57 -17.27 14.95
CA CYS A 123 -28.07 -17.29 13.58
C CYS A 123 -29.03 -18.00 12.60
N VAL A 124 -30.32 -17.65 12.69
CA VAL A 124 -31.38 -18.13 11.81
C VAL A 124 -32.40 -17.02 11.65
N ASN A 125 -32.57 -16.52 10.43
CA ASN A 125 -33.53 -15.46 10.13
C ASN A 125 -34.46 -15.85 8.97
N ASN A 126 -35.70 -15.37 8.99
CA ASN A 126 -36.68 -15.64 7.92
C ASN A 126 -36.63 -14.61 6.78
N ILE A 127 -35.87 -13.53 6.98
CA ILE A 127 -35.74 -12.39 6.08
C ILE A 127 -34.36 -12.43 5.42
N TYR A 128 -33.30 -12.67 6.20
CA TYR A 128 -31.90 -12.73 5.73
C TYR A 128 -31.37 -14.16 5.71
N ASP A 129 -30.43 -14.44 4.80
CA ASP A 129 -29.87 -15.77 4.59
C ASP A 129 -28.66 -16.03 5.50
N LEU A 130 -28.95 -16.12 6.81
CA LEU A 130 -27.95 -16.31 7.84
C LEU A 130 -27.74 -17.80 8.14
N SER A 131 -26.48 -18.19 8.36
CA SER A 131 -26.14 -19.54 8.82
C SER A 131 -24.87 -19.56 9.64
N TRP A 132 -24.78 -20.49 10.59
CA TRP A 132 -23.58 -20.70 11.39
C TRP A 132 -22.51 -21.42 10.58
N SER A 133 -21.27 -20.95 10.63
CA SER A 133 -20.11 -21.54 9.96
C SER A 133 -18.87 -21.48 10.86
N ILE A 134 -17.90 -22.36 10.58
CA ILE A 134 -16.50 -22.14 10.94
C ILE A 134 -16.01 -20.93 10.14
N ILE A 135 -15.25 -20.05 10.79
CA ILE A 135 -14.65 -18.86 10.17
C ILE A 135 -13.12 -19.06 10.23
N ASP A 136 -12.49 -18.89 11.40
CA ASP A 136 -11.02 -19.00 11.53
C ASP A 136 -10.51 -20.30 12.13
N ASP A 137 -11.37 -21.12 12.76
CA ASP A 137 -11.01 -22.42 13.41
C ASP A 137 -10.85 -23.53 12.36
N VAL A 138 -9.98 -23.27 11.39
CA VAL A 138 -9.73 -24.06 10.18
C VAL A 138 -8.53 -25.01 10.31
N GLY A 139 -7.79 -24.94 11.41
CA GLY A 139 -6.63 -25.80 11.65
C GLY A 139 -5.34 -25.32 10.99
N ILE A 140 -4.29 -26.15 11.12
CA ILE A 140 -2.89 -25.78 10.85
C ILE A 140 -2.55 -25.49 9.38
N ASP A 141 -3.42 -25.87 8.46
CA ASP A 141 -3.26 -25.64 7.03
C ASP A 141 -3.94 -24.35 6.57
N GLY A 142 -4.65 -23.67 7.48
CA GLY A 142 -5.34 -22.41 7.21
C GLY A 142 -6.57 -22.59 6.32
N LEU A 143 -7.07 -23.81 6.11
CA LEU A 143 -8.14 -24.11 5.16
C LEU A 143 -9.19 -25.04 5.76
N ILE A 144 -10.46 -24.83 5.39
CA ILE A 144 -11.52 -25.75 5.83
C ILE A 144 -11.28 -27.14 5.23
N GLY A 145 -11.20 -28.17 6.07
CA GLY A 145 -10.97 -29.56 5.66
C GLY A 145 -9.49 -29.96 5.80
N ASP A 146 -9.03 -30.87 4.93
CA ASP A 146 -7.62 -31.28 4.80
C ASP A 146 -7.26 -31.27 3.30
N PRO A 147 -7.47 -30.15 2.57
CA PRO A 147 -7.21 -30.08 1.15
C PRO A 147 -5.73 -30.29 0.80
N THR A 148 -4.81 -30.09 1.75
CA THR A 148 -3.38 -30.29 1.51
C THR A 148 -2.88 -31.70 1.89
N ASP A 149 -3.76 -32.56 2.42
CA ASP A 149 -3.48 -33.94 2.85
C ASP A 149 -2.25 -33.97 3.77
N GLU A 150 -2.23 -33.10 4.79
CA GLU A 150 -1.07 -32.91 5.66
C GLU A 150 -0.67 -34.22 6.33
N ASN A 151 -1.68 -35.01 6.68
CA ASN A 151 -1.53 -36.30 7.35
C ASN A 151 -1.22 -37.47 6.37
N LYS A 152 -1.29 -37.22 5.06
CA LYS A 152 -0.94 -38.14 3.96
C LYS A 152 -1.75 -39.43 3.95
N ASN A 153 -3.04 -39.34 4.23
CA ASN A 153 -3.95 -40.47 4.22
C ASN A 153 -4.79 -40.58 2.94
N CYS A 154 -4.71 -39.59 2.03
CA CYS A 154 -5.36 -39.69 0.74
C CYS A 154 -4.71 -40.73 -0.19
N ASP A 155 -5.56 -41.50 -0.87
CA ASP A 155 -5.12 -42.43 -1.90
C ASP A 155 -4.72 -41.68 -3.19
N PHE A 156 -3.71 -42.20 -3.90
CA PHE A 156 -3.29 -41.62 -5.18
C PHE A 156 -4.44 -41.63 -6.21
N GLY A 157 -4.95 -40.44 -6.54
CA GLY A 157 -6.06 -40.23 -7.48
C GLY A 157 -7.44 -40.08 -6.81
N ALA A 158 -7.49 -39.85 -5.50
CA ALA A 158 -8.64 -39.27 -4.83
C ALA A 158 -9.03 -37.94 -5.49
N ASP A 159 -10.33 -37.67 -5.57
CA ASP A 159 -10.86 -36.39 -6.03
C ASP A 159 -11.03 -35.43 -4.84
N GLU A 160 -11.17 -34.13 -5.09
CA GLU A 160 -11.31 -33.08 -4.06
C GLU A 160 -12.52 -33.29 -3.11
N ASP A 161 -13.51 -34.09 -3.53
CA ASP A 161 -14.68 -34.45 -2.72
C ASP A 161 -14.44 -35.70 -1.84
N ASP A 162 -13.26 -36.32 -1.90
CA ASP A 162 -12.95 -37.52 -1.14
C ASP A 162 -12.97 -37.20 0.37
N PRO A 163 -13.51 -38.09 1.23
CA PRO A 163 -13.48 -37.91 2.68
C PRO A 163 -12.11 -37.61 3.27
N CYS A 164 -11.01 -37.95 2.60
CA CYS A 164 -9.66 -37.62 3.06
C CYS A 164 -9.27 -36.15 2.84
N TYR A 165 -9.85 -35.45 1.85
CA TYR A 165 -9.61 -34.01 1.62
C TYR A 165 -10.63 -33.11 2.33
N THR A 166 -11.73 -33.71 2.79
CA THR A 166 -12.86 -33.02 3.44
C THR A 166 -13.00 -33.39 4.91
N GLU A 167 -12.11 -34.22 5.45
CA GLU A 167 -11.97 -34.39 6.88
C GLU A 167 -11.23 -33.20 7.48
N ASN A 168 -11.41 -32.98 8.77
CA ASN A 168 -10.77 -31.87 9.47
C ASN A 168 -9.26 -32.03 9.54
N SER A 169 -8.52 -30.94 9.28
CA SER A 169 -7.10 -30.85 9.59
C SER A 169 -6.85 -30.90 11.11
N GLU A 170 -5.57 -31.04 11.51
CA GLU A 170 -5.18 -30.89 12.91
C GLU A 170 -5.46 -29.45 13.35
N GLY A 171 -6.14 -29.29 14.49
CA GLY A 171 -6.56 -27.97 14.98
C GLY A 171 -8.03 -27.68 14.68
N GLU A 172 -8.51 -27.95 13.46
CA GLU A 172 -9.83 -27.51 12.99
C GLU A 172 -11.02 -27.90 13.91
N GLY A 173 -11.85 -26.90 14.21
CA GLY A 173 -13.13 -27.03 14.92
C GLY A 173 -12.97 -27.27 16.42
N ASN A 174 -11.81 -26.98 17.00
CA ASN A 174 -11.52 -27.27 18.40
C ASN A 174 -11.87 -26.11 19.36
N GLY A 175 -12.18 -24.93 18.81
CA GLY A 175 -12.55 -23.71 19.52
C GLY A 175 -11.42 -23.05 20.31
N ILE A 176 -10.16 -23.27 19.92
CA ILE A 176 -8.96 -22.59 20.40
C ILE A 176 -8.15 -22.11 19.19
N THR A 177 -7.39 -21.04 19.36
CA THR A 177 -6.46 -20.53 18.34
C THR A 177 -5.31 -21.52 18.14
N ASP A 178 -5.07 -21.94 16.90
CA ASP A 178 -3.92 -22.76 16.50
C ASP A 178 -3.02 -22.03 15.49
N CYS A 179 -1.74 -22.41 15.44
CA CYS A 179 -0.79 -21.82 14.48
C CYS A 179 -1.26 -22.08 13.03
N GLY A 180 -1.19 -21.07 12.16
CA GLY A 180 -1.52 -21.19 10.74
C GLY A 180 -3.00 -20.98 10.42
N GLU A 181 -3.84 -20.74 11.42
CA GLU A 181 -5.20 -20.27 11.23
C GLU A 181 -5.20 -18.79 10.79
N PRO A 182 -6.21 -18.35 10.01
CA PRO A 182 -6.41 -16.93 9.71
C PRO A 182 -6.50 -16.11 10.99
N ASN A 183 -6.07 -14.85 10.96
CA ASN A 183 -6.08 -13.97 12.12
C ASN A 183 -5.22 -14.49 13.29
N VAL A 184 -4.30 -15.43 13.02
CA VAL A 184 -3.29 -15.91 13.97
C VAL A 184 -1.92 -15.74 13.34
N ASP A 185 -1.07 -14.91 13.95
CA ASP A 185 0.25 -14.54 13.43
C ASP A 185 0.24 -13.94 12.01
N ASP A 186 -0.85 -13.27 11.63
CA ASP A 186 -0.92 -12.53 10.36
C ASP A 186 0.02 -11.32 10.37
N LEU A 187 0.26 -10.74 9.19
CA LEU A 187 1.20 -9.61 9.08
C LEU A 187 0.75 -8.41 9.92
N GLU A 188 -0.56 -8.24 10.11
CA GLU A 188 -1.16 -7.27 11.02
C GLU A 188 -0.63 -7.44 12.46
N GLU A 189 -0.69 -8.64 13.04
CA GLU A 189 -0.16 -8.96 14.39
C GLU A 189 1.33 -8.62 14.51
N ILE A 190 2.09 -8.96 13.47
CA ILE A 190 3.52 -8.62 13.41
C ILE A 190 3.69 -7.11 13.42
N THR A 191 2.89 -6.37 12.66
CA THR A 191 3.08 -4.92 12.55
C THR A 191 2.52 -4.13 13.73
N GLU A 192 1.47 -4.59 14.39
CA GLU A 192 0.87 -3.89 15.52
C GLU A 192 1.54 -4.27 16.86
N PHE A 193 1.92 -5.55 17.04
CA PHE A 193 2.28 -6.10 18.35
C PHE A 193 3.70 -6.65 18.45
N SER A 194 4.45 -6.76 17.35
CA SER A 194 5.84 -7.24 17.44
C SER A 194 6.86 -6.13 17.74
N ASP A 195 8.06 -6.54 18.16
CA ASP A 195 9.21 -5.66 18.43
C ASP A 195 9.86 -5.10 17.14
N ILE A 196 9.16 -5.11 15.98
CA ILE A 196 9.70 -4.54 14.73
C ILE A 196 9.91 -3.03 14.84
N HIS A 197 9.12 -2.32 15.64
CA HIS A 197 9.23 -0.88 15.81
C HIS A 197 10.32 -0.52 16.82
N GLU A 198 11.20 0.42 16.49
CA GLU A 198 12.09 1.01 17.48
C GLU A 198 11.37 2.12 18.24
N LEU A 199 11.00 1.80 19.48
CA LEU A 199 10.36 2.73 20.41
C LEU A 199 11.35 3.42 21.35
N ASN A 200 12.58 2.91 21.48
CA ASN A 200 13.59 3.44 22.41
C ASN A 200 14.42 4.57 21.79
N CYS A 201 13.73 5.56 21.22
CA CYS A 201 14.35 6.77 20.70
C CYS A 201 14.14 7.94 21.66
N ASP A 202 15.25 8.51 22.16
CA ASP A 202 15.25 9.66 23.05
C ASP A 202 14.84 10.95 22.32
N LYS A 203 15.16 11.04 21.01
CA LYS A 203 14.75 12.15 20.16
C LYS A 203 14.41 11.68 18.75
N VAL A 204 13.27 12.15 18.25
CA VAL A 204 12.91 12.08 16.83
C VAL A 204 12.46 13.48 16.42
N GLN A 205 13.20 14.10 15.50
CA GLN A 205 13.06 15.51 15.18
C GLN A 205 13.30 15.79 13.69
N ILE A 206 12.52 16.71 13.14
CA ILE A 206 12.84 17.38 11.90
C ILE A 206 13.20 18.83 12.24
N ASN A 207 14.32 19.30 11.71
CA ASN A 207 14.76 20.68 11.86
C ASN A 207 14.54 21.42 10.54
N TYR A 208 14.09 22.66 10.65
CA TYR A 208 14.02 23.61 9.56
C TYR A 208 14.67 24.91 10.02
N ASN A 209 15.82 25.26 9.45
CA ASN A 209 16.61 26.43 9.89
C ASN A 209 16.90 26.40 11.42
N GLU A 210 16.35 27.35 12.17
CA GLU A 210 16.47 27.45 13.63
C GLU A 210 15.26 26.86 14.38
N GLN A 211 14.26 26.33 13.65
CA GLN A 211 13.07 25.70 14.21
C GLN A 211 13.25 24.17 14.26
N THR A 212 12.63 23.57 15.27
CA THR A 212 12.64 22.12 15.47
C THR A 212 11.21 21.66 15.71
N CYS A 213 10.79 20.67 14.93
CA CYS A 213 9.56 19.92 15.12
C CYS A 213 9.91 18.59 15.79
N ASN A 214 9.38 18.37 16.99
CA ASN A 214 9.55 17.10 17.71
C ASN A 214 8.47 16.11 17.28
N PHE A 215 8.76 14.83 17.44
CA PHE A 215 7.83 13.76 17.12
C PHE A 215 7.56 12.90 18.34
N VAL A 216 6.36 12.34 18.39
CA VAL A 216 5.90 11.36 19.39
C VAL A 216 5.40 10.12 18.67
N TYR A 217 5.69 8.95 19.21
CA TYR A 217 5.19 7.70 18.66
C TYR A 217 3.67 7.57 18.89
N SER A 218 2.98 7.08 17.87
CA SER A 218 1.56 6.76 17.88
C SER A 218 1.37 5.39 17.24
N GLU A 219 0.74 4.47 17.96
CA GLU A 219 0.39 3.13 17.46
C GLU A 219 -0.57 3.21 16.26
N ALA A 220 -1.48 4.19 16.25
CA ALA A 220 -2.43 4.47 15.17
C ALA A 220 -1.99 5.62 14.24
N ALA A 221 -0.71 5.69 13.86
CA ALA A 221 -0.18 6.81 13.08
C ALA A 221 -0.53 6.75 11.58
N GLY A 222 -0.73 5.55 11.06
CA GLY A 222 -1.22 5.29 9.72
C GLY A 222 -2.12 4.06 9.71
N THR A 223 -2.74 3.79 8.56
CA THR A 223 -3.55 2.59 8.36
C THR A 223 -2.99 1.87 7.14
N ILE A 224 -2.67 0.59 7.27
CA ILE A 224 -2.30 -0.28 6.15
C ILE A 224 -3.56 -0.91 5.58
N TYR A 225 -3.51 -1.23 4.28
CA TYR A 225 -4.52 -2.04 3.63
C TYR A 225 -3.89 -3.34 3.14
N GLU A 226 -4.32 -4.48 3.66
CA GLU A 226 -3.85 -5.82 3.30
C GLU A 226 -4.75 -6.54 2.29
N GLY A 227 -5.37 -5.78 1.39
CA GLY A 227 -6.09 -6.38 0.27
C GLY A 227 -5.17 -7.00 -0.76
N SER A 228 -4.99 -8.31 -0.67
CA SER A 228 -4.74 -9.15 -1.83
C SER A 228 -6.01 -9.26 -2.68
N GLY A 229 -6.32 -8.20 -3.43
CA GLY A 229 -7.34 -8.25 -4.48
C GLY A 229 -8.79 -8.20 -4.01
N LEU A 230 -9.29 -6.97 -3.77
CA LEU A 230 -10.71 -6.66 -3.99
C LEU A 230 -10.95 -5.99 -5.35
N LEU A 231 -9.87 -5.56 -5.99
CA LEU A 231 -9.81 -4.98 -7.32
C LEU A 231 -8.50 -5.43 -7.96
N GLU A 232 -8.37 -6.73 -8.27
CA GLU A 232 -7.78 -7.02 -9.57
C GLU A 232 -8.65 -6.24 -10.56
N PHE A 233 -8.11 -5.11 -11.02
CA PHE A 233 -8.50 -4.60 -12.32
C PHE A 233 -8.58 -5.82 -13.21
N ILE A 234 -9.73 -5.94 -13.85
CA ILE A 234 -9.95 -6.71 -15.06
C ILE A 234 -8.87 -6.26 -16.06
N ASN A 235 -7.64 -6.71 -15.84
CA ASN A 235 -6.62 -6.81 -16.83
C ASN A 235 -7.05 -8.04 -17.60
N ASP A 236 -7.75 -7.77 -18.70
CA ASP A 236 -7.87 -8.68 -19.83
C ASP A 236 -6.48 -9.19 -20.22
N ALA A 237 -6.01 -10.23 -19.52
CA ALA A 237 -4.97 -11.19 -19.85
C ALA A 237 -4.47 -11.96 -18.61
N SER A 238 -5.28 -12.86 -18.05
CA SER A 238 -4.95 -14.29 -17.92
C SER A 238 -5.73 -14.97 -16.80
N CYS A 239 -6.24 -16.15 -17.13
CA CYS A 239 -7.06 -17.03 -16.31
C CYS A 239 -6.50 -17.27 -14.90
N GLN A 240 -7.25 -16.88 -13.86
CA GLN A 240 -7.57 -17.74 -12.74
C GLN A 240 -9.05 -17.56 -12.38
N ASP A 241 -9.72 -18.68 -12.16
CA ASP A 241 -11.15 -18.77 -11.98
C ASP A 241 -11.54 -18.27 -10.58
N GLU A 242 -12.42 -17.28 -10.57
CA GLU A 242 -13.49 -16.97 -9.61
C GLU A 242 -13.40 -17.61 -8.21
N GLU A 243 -13.08 -16.79 -7.21
CA GLU A 243 -13.84 -16.78 -5.96
C GLU A 243 -14.30 -15.34 -5.69
N SER A 244 -15.60 -15.12 -5.79
CA SER A 244 -16.22 -13.84 -5.43
C SER A 244 -16.11 -13.73 -3.91
N LEU A 245 -15.44 -12.70 -3.41
CA LEU A 245 -15.56 -12.27 -2.01
C LEU A 245 -17.06 -12.13 -1.71
N THR A 246 -17.59 -13.08 -0.95
CA THR A 246 -19.01 -13.16 -0.59
C THR A 246 -19.27 -12.74 0.84
N ASP A 247 -18.21 -12.53 1.63
CA ASP A 247 -18.30 -11.99 2.98
C ASP A 247 -17.58 -10.63 3.09
N LEU A 248 -18.20 -9.72 3.83
CA LEU A 248 -17.70 -8.36 4.10
C LEU A 248 -17.06 -8.27 5.49
N THR A 249 -17.01 -9.37 6.25
CA THR A 249 -16.31 -9.47 7.53
C THR A 249 -14.79 -9.48 7.36
N ASP A 250 -14.30 -9.97 6.22
CA ASP A 250 -12.89 -9.97 5.80
C ASP A 250 -12.32 -8.54 5.64
N LEU A 251 -13.16 -7.50 5.77
CA LEU A 251 -12.76 -6.09 5.66
C LEU A 251 -12.09 -5.51 6.90
N ASN A 252 -12.24 -6.11 8.08
CA ASN A 252 -11.44 -5.71 9.24
C ASN A 252 -10.01 -6.22 9.10
N ASP A 253 -9.83 -7.44 8.60
CA ASP A 253 -8.51 -8.04 8.33
C ASP A 253 -7.79 -7.30 7.19
N LEU A 254 -8.56 -6.59 6.36
CA LEU A 254 -8.02 -5.75 5.29
C LEU A 254 -7.42 -4.43 5.77
N TYR A 255 -7.73 -3.91 6.97
CA TYR A 255 -7.21 -2.62 7.43
C TYR A 255 -6.79 -2.63 8.89
N TYR A 256 -5.54 -2.27 9.14
CA TYR A 256 -4.99 -2.24 10.48
C TYR A 256 -4.09 -1.02 10.69
N ASP A 257 -3.91 -0.65 11.95
CA ASP A 257 -3.14 0.51 12.34
C ASP A 257 -1.64 0.19 12.22
N TYR A 258 -0.85 1.19 11.82
CA TYR A 258 0.59 1.05 11.74
C TYR A 258 1.28 2.13 12.56
N GLY A 259 2.11 1.68 13.48
CA GLY A 259 2.83 2.52 14.41
C GLY A 259 3.87 3.41 13.73
N ALA A 260 3.85 4.70 14.02
CA ALA A 260 4.87 5.62 13.54
C ALA A 260 5.02 6.86 14.44
N TRP A 261 6.12 7.57 14.23
CA TRP A 261 6.37 8.86 14.87
C TRP A 261 5.67 9.97 14.09
N ILE A 262 4.83 10.75 14.79
CA ILE A 262 4.06 11.87 14.23
C ILE A 262 4.42 13.20 14.90
N PRO A 263 4.25 14.35 14.22
CA PRO A 263 4.57 15.68 14.76
C PRO A 263 3.85 15.99 16.10
N GLU A 264 4.62 16.41 17.09
CA GLU A 264 4.12 16.84 18.41
C GLU A 264 4.13 18.38 18.52
N ASN A 265 2.97 19.01 18.33
CA ASN A 265 2.77 20.46 18.53
C ASN A 265 3.73 21.35 17.71
N CYS A 266 4.00 20.98 16.45
CA CYS A 266 4.82 21.79 15.54
C CYS A 266 4.05 23.02 15.02
N ASP A 267 4.79 24.03 14.56
CA ASP A 267 4.19 25.22 13.94
C ASP A 267 3.33 24.82 12.71
N GLU A 268 2.18 25.47 12.51
CA GLU A 268 1.19 25.07 11.48
C GLU A 268 1.76 25.13 10.06
N ASP A 269 2.74 26.00 9.82
CA ASP A 269 3.41 26.19 8.53
C ASP A 269 4.74 25.45 8.42
N PHE A 270 5.16 24.69 9.45
CA PHE A 270 6.48 24.06 9.51
C PHE A 270 6.80 23.18 8.29
N PHE A 271 5.81 22.47 7.74
CA PHE A 271 5.97 21.60 6.56
C PHE A 271 5.52 22.24 5.25
N SER A 272 5.53 23.58 5.14
CA SER A 272 5.03 24.30 3.96
C SER A 272 6.04 25.27 3.32
N HIS A 273 7.33 25.14 3.64
CA HIS A 273 8.38 26.03 3.13
C HIS A 273 9.09 25.43 1.90
N TYR A 274 8.61 25.77 0.70
CA TYR A 274 9.12 25.23 -0.58
C TYR A 274 10.44 25.86 -1.09
N GLU A 275 10.81 27.07 -0.64
CA GLU A 275 11.90 27.85 -1.26
C GLU A 275 13.26 27.72 -0.60
N ASP A 276 13.32 27.17 0.62
CA ASP A 276 14.47 27.34 1.52
C ASP A 276 15.07 25.98 1.91
N ASP A 277 16.08 25.50 1.17
CA ASP A 277 16.98 24.34 1.42
C ASP A 277 17.36 24.10 2.90
N ASN A 278 16.48 23.59 3.78
CA ASN A 278 16.82 23.57 5.21
C ASN A 278 16.16 22.47 6.04
N TYR A 279 15.49 21.49 5.45
CA TYR A 279 14.97 20.38 6.24
C TYR A 279 16.07 19.35 6.51
N SER A 280 16.23 18.96 7.77
CA SER A 280 17.10 17.86 8.16
C SER A 280 16.44 16.98 9.21
N LEU A 281 16.74 15.69 9.14
CA LEU A 281 16.29 14.67 10.08
C LEU A 281 17.34 14.48 11.17
N TYR A 282 16.88 14.37 12.41
CA TYR A 282 17.70 14.00 13.56
C TYR A 282 16.96 12.97 14.41
N ILE A 283 17.54 11.78 14.52
CA ILE A 283 17.03 10.67 15.33
C ILE A 283 18.15 10.24 16.28
N GLU A 284 17.81 10.01 17.55
CA GLU A 284 18.70 9.50 18.59
C GLU A 284 18.00 8.33 19.29
N CYS A 285 18.53 7.11 19.09
CA CYS A 285 18.01 5.88 19.70
C CYS A 285 19.16 5.17 20.42
N GLY A 286 19.15 5.23 21.76
CA GLY A 286 20.26 4.75 22.57
C GLY A 286 21.58 5.46 22.27
N ASP A 287 22.59 4.71 21.83
CA ASP A 287 23.90 5.25 21.45
C ASP A 287 23.99 5.66 19.96
N ASP A 288 22.96 5.36 19.16
CA ASP A 288 22.93 5.63 17.73
C ASP A 288 22.29 6.99 17.44
N ILE A 289 22.98 7.76 16.58
CA ILE A 289 22.46 9.01 16.03
C ILE A 289 22.32 8.82 14.53
N ILE A 290 21.15 9.14 13.99
CA ILE A 290 20.84 8.97 12.57
C ILE A 290 20.42 10.33 11.99
N THR A 291 21.04 10.69 10.87
CA THR A 291 20.79 11.95 10.17
C THR A 291 20.74 11.73 8.66
N ASN A 292 20.10 12.63 7.93
CA ASN A 292 20.16 12.64 6.48
C ASN A 292 21.43 13.35 5.97
N VAL A 293 21.95 12.94 4.81
CA VAL A 293 23.07 13.59 4.14
C VAL A 293 22.60 14.90 3.52
N GLY A 294 23.12 16.02 4.01
CA GLY A 294 22.76 17.33 3.52
C GLY A 294 21.38 17.78 4.02
N THR A 295 20.71 18.61 3.24
CA THR A 295 19.36 19.10 3.52
C THR A 295 18.41 18.66 2.43
N GLU A 296 17.14 18.53 2.77
CA GLU A 296 16.06 18.28 1.81
C GLU A 296 15.27 19.57 1.55
N MET A 297 14.77 19.67 0.32
CA MET A 297 13.78 20.67 -0.07
C MET A 297 12.44 19.98 -0.32
N ILE A 298 11.39 20.67 0.09
CA ILE A 298 10.05 20.32 -0.33
C ILE A 298 9.92 20.62 -1.84
N PRO A 299 9.63 19.63 -2.69
CA PRO A 299 9.45 19.87 -4.12
C PRO A 299 8.15 20.63 -4.35
N TYR A 300 8.11 21.56 -5.31
CA TYR A 300 6.81 22.07 -5.76
C TYR A 300 5.97 20.96 -6.40
N PRO A 301 4.65 20.91 -6.15
CA PRO A 301 3.77 19.95 -6.81
C PRO A 301 3.65 20.27 -8.31
N VAL A 302 2.96 19.41 -9.05
CA VAL A 302 2.64 19.71 -10.46
C VAL A 302 1.57 20.80 -10.54
N VAL A 303 1.47 21.46 -11.69
CA VAL A 303 0.34 22.36 -12.00
C VAL A 303 -0.41 21.79 -13.20
N PHE A 304 -1.68 21.45 -13.01
CA PHE A 304 -2.56 21.07 -14.13
C PHE A 304 -2.91 22.30 -14.95
N VAL A 305 -2.84 22.21 -16.28
CA VAL A 305 -2.97 23.35 -17.19
C VAL A 305 -3.79 23.00 -18.43
N ASN A 306 -4.25 24.02 -19.16
CA ASN A 306 -4.84 23.82 -20.49
C ASN A 306 -3.75 23.61 -21.55
N GLU A 307 -4.03 22.78 -22.56
CA GLU A 307 -3.14 22.58 -23.71
C GLU A 307 -2.80 23.92 -24.41
N ASP A 308 -3.78 24.81 -24.53
CA ASP A 308 -3.62 26.12 -25.18
C ASP A 308 -2.54 27.00 -24.53
N ASP A 309 -2.22 26.77 -23.24
CA ASP A 309 -1.22 27.52 -22.49
C ASP A 309 0.20 26.96 -22.60
N LEU A 310 0.35 25.75 -23.17
CA LEU A 310 1.64 25.07 -23.40
C LEU A 310 2.39 25.67 -24.59
N ASN A 311 2.74 26.96 -24.50
CA ASN A 311 3.51 27.66 -25.52
C ASN A 311 4.45 28.72 -24.92
N ASP A 312 5.42 29.17 -25.74
CA ASP A 312 6.45 30.15 -25.34
C ASP A 312 5.88 31.51 -24.89
N GLN A 313 4.67 31.88 -25.34
CA GLN A 313 4.05 33.18 -25.02
C GLN A 313 3.27 33.16 -23.70
N ASN A 314 2.91 31.98 -23.21
CA ASN A 314 2.20 31.74 -21.97
C ASN A 314 3.15 31.10 -20.94
N ILE A 315 3.05 29.78 -20.71
CA ILE A 315 3.85 29.06 -19.71
C ILE A 315 5.36 29.25 -19.94
N GLY A 316 5.82 29.34 -21.19
CA GLY A 316 7.24 29.56 -21.47
C GLY A 316 7.80 30.87 -20.89
N GLN A 317 6.96 31.89 -20.64
CA GLN A 317 7.38 33.13 -19.98
C GLN A 317 7.79 32.91 -18.51
N CYS A 318 7.23 31.89 -17.86
CA CYS A 318 7.54 31.55 -16.46
C CYS A 318 8.98 31.08 -16.26
N THR A 319 9.67 30.63 -17.31
CA THR A 319 11.11 30.27 -17.25
C THR A 319 12.01 31.42 -16.80
N SER A 320 11.52 32.66 -16.90
CA SER A 320 12.23 33.88 -16.51
C SER A 320 11.68 34.55 -15.24
N ALA A 321 10.68 33.93 -14.60
CA ALA A 321 10.10 34.42 -13.35
C ALA A 321 11.08 34.25 -12.18
N GLU A 322 10.92 35.09 -11.15
CA GLU A 322 11.69 34.98 -9.91
C GLU A 322 11.33 33.69 -9.16
N ASN A 323 10.02 33.43 -8.99
CA ASN A 323 9.48 32.13 -8.62
C ASN A 323 8.74 31.53 -9.83
N ILE A 324 9.27 30.42 -10.35
CA ILE A 324 8.70 29.73 -11.51
C ILE A 324 7.33 29.13 -11.17
N TYR A 325 7.21 28.45 -10.03
CA TYR A 325 5.98 27.80 -9.60
C TYR A 325 4.84 28.79 -9.36
N GLU A 326 5.08 29.91 -8.66
CA GLU A 326 4.08 30.97 -8.48
C GLU A 326 3.60 31.55 -9.83
N CYS A 327 4.50 31.61 -10.83
CA CYS A 327 4.10 31.97 -12.18
C CYS A 327 3.20 30.92 -12.83
N LEU A 328 3.55 29.63 -12.70
CA LEU A 328 2.79 28.50 -13.24
C LEU A 328 1.37 28.42 -12.63
N GLU A 329 1.21 28.71 -11.35
CA GLU A 329 -0.09 28.72 -10.66
C GLU A 329 -1.12 29.65 -11.33
N ASN A 330 -0.68 30.68 -12.07
CA ASN A 330 -1.61 31.54 -12.82
C ASN A 330 -2.31 30.82 -13.99
N PHE A 331 -1.82 29.66 -14.39
CA PHE A 331 -2.37 28.81 -15.46
C PHE A 331 -3.10 27.58 -14.91
N LYS A 332 -3.17 27.43 -13.58
CA LYS A 332 -3.78 26.28 -12.91
C LYS A 332 -5.25 26.13 -13.32
N ILE A 333 -5.66 24.89 -13.58
CA ILE A 333 -7.05 24.50 -13.73
C ILE A 333 -7.48 23.61 -12.56
N ASP A 334 -8.71 23.79 -12.10
CA ASP A 334 -9.26 23.04 -10.97
C ASP A 334 -10.17 21.88 -11.40
N ASN A 335 -10.76 21.98 -12.61
CA ASN A 335 -11.64 20.96 -13.15
C ASN A 335 -11.60 20.90 -14.69
N ILE A 336 -11.89 19.71 -15.23
CA ILE A 336 -12.00 19.48 -16.67
C ILE A 336 -13.13 18.48 -16.98
N ASN A 337 -13.74 18.62 -18.15
CA ASN A 337 -14.71 17.64 -18.66
C ASN A 337 -14.15 17.02 -19.94
N PHE A 338 -14.29 15.71 -20.04
CA PHE A 338 -13.80 14.89 -21.13
C PHE A 338 -14.98 14.20 -21.82
N ASN A 339 -14.98 14.20 -23.15
CA ASN A 339 -16.04 13.54 -23.91
C ASN A 339 -15.65 12.09 -24.18
N LEU A 340 -16.61 11.17 -24.09
CA LEU A 340 -16.44 9.79 -24.53
C LEU A 340 -15.97 9.69 -25.98
N TYR A 341 -15.16 8.66 -26.25
CA TYR A 341 -14.60 8.34 -27.57
C TYR A 341 -13.67 9.41 -28.16
N GLU A 342 -13.24 10.39 -27.37
CA GLU A 342 -12.20 11.36 -27.75
C GLU A 342 -10.83 10.98 -27.13
N ASN A 343 -9.76 11.53 -27.71
CA ASN A 343 -8.42 11.39 -27.15
C ASN A 343 -8.27 12.43 -26.03
N ASN A 344 -8.70 12.06 -24.84
CA ASN A 344 -8.65 12.91 -23.67
C ASN A 344 -7.27 12.86 -23.03
N LEU A 345 -6.67 14.04 -22.87
CA LEU A 345 -5.34 14.21 -22.30
C LEU A 345 -5.42 15.19 -21.13
N LEU A 346 -4.90 14.77 -20.00
CA LEU A 346 -4.72 15.61 -18.82
C LEU A 346 -3.32 16.20 -18.86
N TYR A 347 -3.21 17.51 -19.10
CA TYR A 347 -1.92 18.19 -19.21
C TYR A 347 -1.46 18.78 -17.88
N PHE A 348 -0.17 18.67 -17.62
CA PHE A 348 0.44 19.24 -16.42
C PHE A 348 1.88 19.71 -16.69
N VAL A 349 2.36 20.61 -15.83
CA VAL A 349 3.72 21.15 -15.85
C VAL A 349 4.38 21.05 -14.48
N SER A 350 5.70 20.87 -14.46
CA SER A 350 6.47 20.83 -13.23
C SER A 350 7.93 21.25 -13.45
N GLN A 351 8.62 21.59 -12.37
CA GLN A 351 10.08 21.73 -12.35
C GLN A 351 10.79 20.40 -12.05
N ASN A 352 10.04 19.37 -11.67
CA ASN A 352 10.53 18.01 -11.42
C ASN A 352 10.44 17.15 -12.69
N THR A 353 11.09 15.98 -12.68
CA THR A 353 11.04 15.02 -13.79
C THR A 353 10.49 13.66 -13.39
N PHE A 354 10.28 13.40 -12.11
CA PHE A 354 9.78 12.13 -11.60
C PHE A 354 8.49 12.38 -10.84
N TYR A 355 7.49 11.55 -11.11
CA TYR A 355 6.15 11.71 -10.59
C TYR A 355 5.56 10.36 -10.19
N GLN A 356 4.61 10.40 -9.27
CA GLN A 356 3.71 9.28 -9.04
C GLN A 356 2.32 9.79 -9.39
N SER A 357 1.68 9.12 -10.34
CA SER A 357 0.29 9.37 -10.68
C SER A 357 -0.61 8.42 -9.91
N VAL A 358 -1.74 8.93 -9.44
CA VAL A 358 -2.81 8.12 -8.85
C VAL A 358 -4.15 8.65 -9.33
N GLN A 359 -4.88 7.82 -10.06
CA GLN A 359 -6.27 8.04 -10.43
C GLN A 359 -7.19 7.37 -9.40
N TYR A 360 -8.27 8.06 -9.09
CA TYR A 360 -9.40 7.60 -8.30
C TYR A 360 -10.68 7.72 -9.11
N PHE A 361 -11.65 6.86 -8.81
CA PHE A 361 -12.98 6.85 -9.38
C PHE A 361 -14.02 6.98 -8.27
N ASP A 362 -15.10 7.70 -8.54
CA ASP A 362 -16.23 7.78 -7.63
C ASP A 362 -17.37 6.83 -8.04
N PRO A 363 -17.56 5.72 -7.30
CA PRO A 363 -18.57 4.72 -7.64
C PRO A 363 -20.00 5.22 -7.44
N TYR A 364 -20.20 6.34 -6.75
CA TYR A 364 -21.51 6.93 -6.52
C TYR A 364 -21.89 7.97 -7.57
N PHE A 365 -21.03 8.24 -8.57
CA PHE A 365 -21.31 9.16 -9.66
C PHE A 365 -21.76 10.55 -9.18
N SER A 366 -21.22 11.05 -8.06
CA SER A 366 -21.69 12.26 -7.37
C SER A 366 -21.64 13.54 -8.24
N CYS A 367 -20.75 13.57 -9.23
CA CYS A 367 -20.68 14.65 -10.23
C CYS A 367 -21.85 14.65 -11.24
N PHE A 368 -22.71 13.62 -11.24
CA PHE A 368 -23.90 13.53 -12.07
C PHE A 368 -25.17 13.85 -11.28
N PRO A 369 -26.22 14.40 -11.94
CA PRO A 369 -27.49 14.72 -11.27
C PRO A 369 -28.23 13.52 -10.66
N PHE A 370 -27.83 12.29 -11.02
CA PHE A 370 -28.41 11.04 -10.55
C PHE A 370 -27.53 10.32 -9.53
N GLY A 371 -26.34 10.85 -9.21
CA GLY A 371 -25.40 10.24 -8.29
C GLY A 371 -25.70 10.48 -6.81
N GLY A 372 -24.86 9.89 -5.97
CA GLY A 372 -24.85 10.08 -4.52
C GLY A 372 -24.55 11.54 -4.12
N PRO A 373 -24.96 11.94 -2.90
CA PRO A 373 -24.81 13.31 -2.44
C PRO A 373 -23.37 13.69 -2.05
N TYR A 374 -22.46 12.72 -1.96
CA TYR A 374 -21.08 12.91 -1.51
C TYR A 374 -20.12 12.21 -2.46
N GLU A 375 -18.96 12.84 -2.69
CA GLU A 375 -17.85 12.25 -3.42
C GLU A 375 -17.20 11.15 -2.55
N ASN A 376 -16.91 10.01 -3.16
CA ASN A 376 -16.12 8.96 -2.55
C ASN A 376 -15.02 8.56 -3.52
N TRP A 377 -13.76 8.76 -3.17
CA TRP A 377 -12.65 8.55 -4.10
C TRP A 377 -12.02 7.18 -3.87
N THR A 378 -12.42 6.19 -4.66
CA THR A 378 -11.83 4.84 -4.63
C THR A 378 -10.59 4.80 -5.51
N TYR A 379 -9.49 4.22 -5.03
CA TYR A 379 -8.29 4.01 -5.83
C TYR A 379 -8.64 3.26 -7.12
N TYR A 380 -8.23 3.83 -8.26
CA TYR A 380 -8.48 3.25 -9.56
C TYR A 380 -7.16 2.77 -10.18
N HIS A 381 -6.17 3.65 -10.40
CA HIS A 381 -4.88 3.16 -10.84
C HIS A 381 -3.78 4.08 -10.37
N GLY A 382 -2.53 3.63 -10.42
CA GLY A 382 -1.39 4.49 -10.18
C GLY A 382 -0.12 3.91 -10.78
N HIS A 383 0.82 4.77 -11.12
CA HIS A 383 2.12 4.34 -11.60
C HIS A 383 3.20 5.41 -11.39
N PRO A 384 4.47 4.99 -11.25
CA PRO A 384 5.58 5.91 -11.42
C PRO A 384 5.58 6.45 -12.86
N ALA A 385 5.85 7.73 -13.00
CA ALA A 385 5.99 8.41 -14.28
C ALA A 385 7.27 9.23 -14.30
N VAL A 386 7.80 9.46 -15.50
CA VAL A 386 8.96 10.32 -15.74
C VAL A 386 8.63 11.29 -16.84
N ALA A 387 9.10 12.53 -16.73
CA ALA A 387 8.97 13.50 -17.79
C ALA A 387 9.58 12.95 -19.07
N TYR A 388 8.81 12.98 -20.15
CA TYR A 388 9.30 12.55 -21.45
C TYR A 388 10.51 13.41 -21.88
N PRO A 389 11.40 12.90 -22.73
CA PRO A 389 12.46 13.73 -23.30
C PRO A 389 11.89 14.86 -24.18
N PRO A 390 12.63 15.98 -24.36
CA PRO A 390 12.26 17.01 -25.33
C PRO A 390 12.09 16.44 -26.74
N SER A 391 10.93 16.67 -27.34
CA SER A 391 10.55 16.17 -28.66
C SER A 391 9.63 17.17 -29.37
N ASP A 392 9.25 16.87 -30.60
CA ASP A 392 8.24 17.67 -31.32
C ASP A 392 6.83 17.54 -30.70
N GLU A 393 6.62 16.58 -29.79
CA GLU A 393 5.36 16.26 -29.12
C GLU A 393 5.32 16.72 -27.65
N THR A 394 6.46 17.13 -27.08
CA THR A 394 6.60 17.55 -25.67
C THR A 394 7.08 18.99 -25.58
N ASN A 395 6.21 19.88 -25.10
CA ASN A 395 6.45 21.32 -25.07
C ASN A 395 7.22 21.72 -23.81
N HIS A 396 8.46 21.27 -23.60
CA HIS A 396 9.23 21.74 -22.46
C HIS A 396 9.77 23.15 -22.67
N PHE A 397 9.97 23.89 -21.57
CA PHE A 397 10.38 25.28 -21.62
C PHE A 397 11.66 25.53 -20.82
N PRO A 398 12.65 26.26 -21.39
CA PRO A 398 12.75 26.62 -22.81
C PRO A 398 12.95 25.37 -23.68
N SER A 399 12.58 25.44 -24.97
CA SER A 399 12.78 24.33 -25.90
C SER A 399 14.27 23.97 -26.06
N GLY A 400 14.56 22.67 -26.17
CA GLY A 400 15.91 22.13 -26.31
C GLY A 400 16.30 21.18 -25.17
N ASN A 401 17.61 21.02 -24.94
CA ASN A 401 18.12 19.97 -24.05
C ASN A 401 18.17 20.35 -22.57
N ASN A 402 17.91 21.61 -22.22
CA ASN A 402 18.00 22.11 -20.84
C ASN A 402 16.69 22.81 -20.43
N PRO A 403 15.54 22.11 -20.47
CA PRO A 403 14.31 22.67 -19.94
C PRO A 403 14.40 22.88 -18.43
N THR A 404 13.69 23.89 -17.93
CA THR A 404 13.47 24.13 -16.50
C THR A 404 12.02 23.89 -16.10
N ILE A 405 11.12 23.86 -17.08
CA ILE A 405 9.71 23.50 -16.93
C ILE A 405 9.43 22.33 -17.87
N PHE A 406 9.00 21.22 -17.30
CA PHE A 406 8.63 20.01 -18.01
C PHE A 406 7.11 19.96 -18.15
N SER A 407 6.59 20.09 -19.37
CA SER A 407 5.22 19.70 -19.68
C SER A 407 5.10 18.22 -20.00
N ASN A 408 4.01 17.61 -19.55
CA ASN A 408 3.64 16.23 -19.83
C ASN A 408 2.11 16.11 -19.93
N ASN A 409 1.65 14.91 -20.27
CA ASN A 409 0.23 14.57 -20.26
C ASN A 409 0.01 13.14 -19.77
N GLU A 410 -1.16 12.91 -19.20
CA GLU A 410 -1.68 11.58 -18.89
C GLU A 410 -2.88 11.28 -19.79
N VAL A 411 -2.94 10.06 -20.32
CA VAL A 411 -4.05 9.63 -21.16
C VAL A 411 -5.22 9.24 -20.27
N VAL A 412 -6.36 9.88 -20.46
CA VAL A 412 -7.60 9.49 -19.79
C VAL A 412 -8.32 8.47 -20.67
N VAL A 413 -8.43 7.23 -20.19
CA VAL A 413 -9.14 6.16 -20.90
C VAL A 413 -10.64 6.42 -20.83
N SER A 414 -11.25 6.71 -21.98
CA SER A 414 -12.68 7.03 -22.11
C SER A 414 -13.27 6.44 -23.39
N SER A 415 -12.97 5.18 -23.65
CA SER A 415 -13.24 4.49 -24.93
C SER A 415 -14.53 3.67 -24.91
N THR A 416 -15.11 3.43 -23.74
CA THR A 416 -16.32 2.64 -23.54
C THR A 416 -17.33 3.38 -22.66
N THR A 417 -18.58 2.92 -22.66
CA THR A 417 -19.61 3.49 -21.77
C THR A 417 -19.37 3.16 -20.29
N GLU A 418 -18.47 2.22 -19.99
CA GLU A 418 -18.06 1.87 -18.62
C GLU A 418 -17.12 2.94 -18.05
N ASP A 419 -16.48 3.73 -18.92
CA ASP A 419 -15.60 4.84 -18.53
C ASP A 419 -16.38 6.14 -18.23
N ILE A 420 -17.72 6.14 -18.33
CA ILE A 420 -18.53 7.29 -17.90
C ILE A 420 -18.41 7.38 -16.39
N GLY A 421 -18.01 8.54 -15.87
CA GLY A 421 -17.65 8.59 -14.46
C GLY A 421 -17.20 9.93 -13.95
N CYS A 422 -17.05 10.00 -12.63
CA CYS A 422 -16.36 11.06 -11.94
C CYS A 422 -15.02 10.51 -11.47
N TYR A 423 -13.96 11.25 -11.75
CA TYR A 423 -12.59 10.83 -11.48
C TYR A 423 -11.85 11.95 -10.76
N GLN A 424 -10.86 11.54 -9.98
CA GLN A 424 -9.88 12.42 -9.38
C GLN A 424 -8.50 11.92 -9.77
N TYR A 425 -7.60 12.82 -10.08
CA TYR A 425 -6.21 12.50 -10.33
C TYR A 425 -5.35 13.26 -9.34
N ARG A 426 -4.49 12.55 -8.60
CA ARG A 426 -3.49 13.13 -7.72
C ARG A 426 -2.12 12.81 -8.28
N MET A 427 -1.30 13.84 -8.46
CA MET A 427 0.06 13.72 -8.94
C MET A 427 1.04 14.22 -7.91
N TYR A 428 2.06 13.41 -7.64
CA TYR A 428 3.04 13.67 -6.61
C TYR A 428 4.41 13.94 -7.22
N THR A 429 5.12 14.93 -6.71
CA THR A 429 6.54 15.19 -6.94
C THR A 429 7.34 14.81 -5.70
N PHE A 430 8.66 14.61 -5.87
CA PHE A 430 9.54 14.06 -4.84
C PHE A 430 10.75 14.95 -4.60
N SER A 431 11.13 15.12 -3.34
CA SER A 431 12.44 15.65 -2.96
C SER A 431 13.56 14.73 -3.46
N GLU A 432 14.78 15.24 -3.63
CA GLU A 432 15.90 14.46 -4.18
C GLU A 432 16.20 13.19 -3.37
N GLY A 433 16.23 13.28 -2.04
CA GLY A 433 16.50 12.12 -1.16
C GLY A 433 15.47 11.01 -1.34
N TYR A 434 14.19 11.35 -1.16
CA TYR A 434 13.10 10.37 -1.28
C TYR A 434 12.92 9.83 -2.69
N LYS A 435 13.14 10.65 -3.73
CA LYS A 435 13.10 10.22 -5.13
C LYS A 435 14.06 9.06 -5.40
N ASN A 436 15.31 9.16 -4.91
CA ASN A 436 16.29 8.11 -5.14
C ASN A 436 15.88 6.79 -4.46
N TYR A 437 15.32 6.87 -3.25
CA TYR A 437 14.84 5.70 -2.53
C TYR A 437 13.65 5.02 -3.24
N TYR A 438 12.70 5.81 -3.74
CA TYR A 438 11.50 5.34 -4.41
C TYR A 438 11.78 4.79 -5.83
N PHE A 439 12.52 5.53 -6.67
CA PHE A 439 12.68 5.20 -8.09
C PHE A 439 13.91 4.31 -8.39
N PHE A 440 14.90 4.23 -7.51
CA PHE A 440 16.10 3.41 -7.74
C PHE A 440 16.04 2.07 -6.99
N SER A 441 14.89 1.40 -7.08
CA SER A 441 14.65 0.09 -6.45
C SER A 441 15.59 -1.02 -6.90
N GLN A 442 16.24 -0.87 -8.05
CA GLN A 442 17.28 -1.77 -8.57
C GLN A 442 18.63 -1.67 -7.84
N LEU A 443 18.88 -0.59 -7.09
CA LEU A 443 20.07 -0.46 -6.26
C LEU A 443 19.85 -1.17 -4.92
N ASP A 444 20.93 -1.58 -4.27
CA ASP A 444 20.86 -2.15 -2.93
C ASP A 444 20.25 -1.14 -1.93
N LEU A 445 19.53 -1.62 -0.91
CA LEU A 445 18.94 -0.78 0.13
C LEU A 445 19.99 0.02 0.92
N LYS A 446 21.24 -0.48 1.00
CA LYS A 446 22.40 0.21 1.57
C LYS A 446 23.24 0.96 0.54
N ASP A 447 22.79 1.06 -0.71
CA ASP A 447 23.50 1.89 -1.68
C ASP A 447 23.43 3.35 -1.23
N PRO A 448 24.57 4.06 -1.11
CA PRO A 448 24.62 5.44 -0.63
C PRO A 448 23.93 6.45 -1.56
N VAL A 449 23.60 6.05 -2.80
CA VAL A 449 22.75 6.81 -3.72
C VAL A 449 21.28 6.59 -3.41
N ARG A 450 20.88 5.36 -3.07
CA ARG A 450 19.48 5.00 -2.79
C ARG A 450 19.03 5.54 -1.44
N SER A 451 19.85 5.38 -0.40
CA SER A 451 19.58 5.93 0.93
C SER A 451 20.37 7.22 1.17
N ASN A 452 19.69 8.27 1.61
CA ASN A 452 20.30 9.49 2.11
C ASN A 452 20.52 9.48 3.62
N LEU A 453 20.32 8.36 4.34
CA LEU A 453 20.45 8.30 5.80
C LEU A 453 21.80 7.72 6.25
N ARG A 454 22.36 8.26 7.32
CA ARG A 454 23.67 7.85 7.85
C ARG A 454 23.67 7.81 9.37
N LEU A 455 24.45 6.89 9.92
CA LEU A 455 24.87 6.93 11.32
C LEU A 455 25.84 8.09 11.55
N GLY A 456 25.74 8.73 12.72
CA GLY A 456 26.57 9.84 13.18
C GLY A 456 26.01 11.23 12.88
N GLU A 457 26.36 12.20 13.73
CA GLU A 457 25.91 13.60 13.66
C GLU A 457 26.37 14.35 12.39
N ASP A 458 27.39 13.87 11.69
CA ASP A 458 27.99 14.56 10.55
C ASP A 458 27.61 13.96 9.19
N GLY A 459 26.75 12.96 9.16
CA GLY A 459 26.31 12.31 7.93
C GLY A 459 27.43 11.57 7.18
N THR A 460 28.51 11.17 7.86
CA THR A 460 29.65 10.47 7.24
C THR A 460 29.81 9.01 7.66
N GLY A 461 28.97 8.52 8.57
CA GLY A 461 29.00 7.13 9.01
C GLY A 461 28.40 6.16 8.00
N GLU A 462 27.99 5.00 8.50
CA GLU A 462 27.45 3.92 7.68
C GLU A 462 26.04 4.25 7.17
N VAL A 463 25.67 3.65 6.04
CA VAL A 463 24.37 3.84 5.41
C VAL A 463 23.30 3.16 6.25
N VAL A 464 22.25 3.92 6.60
CA VAL A 464 21.04 3.38 7.23
C VAL A 464 20.02 3.10 6.14
N ILE A 465 19.28 2.00 6.22
CA ILE A 465 18.28 1.65 5.22
C ILE A 465 17.13 2.67 5.28
N GLY A 466 16.68 3.15 4.12
CA GLY A 466 15.54 4.05 4.02
C GLY A 466 15.89 5.45 3.51
N ALA A 467 15.02 6.42 3.78
CA ALA A 467 15.22 7.79 3.32
C ALA A 467 14.45 8.81 4.15
N PHE A 468 14.97 10.04 4.10
CA PHE A 468 14.27 11.26 4.49
C PHE A 468 13.94 12.10 3.26
N GLY A 469 12.74 12.66 3.21
CA GLY A 469 12.41 13.69 2.23
C GLY A 469 10.95 14.13 2.27
N ALA A 470 10.47 14.67 1.15
CA ALA A 470 9.11 15.19 0.99
C ALA A 470 8.46 14.64 -0.28
N ILE A 471 7.13 14.49 -0.20
CA ILE A 471 6.27 14.29 -1.36
C ILE A 471 5.24 15.42 -1.36
N SER A 472 5.09 16.12 -2.48
CA SER A 472 4.10 17.19 -2.64
C SER A 472 3.14 16.85 -3.76
N GLY A 473 1.85 17.02 -3.50
CA GLY A 473 0.78 16.57 -4.39
C GLY A 473 -0.04 17.73 -4.93
N GLU A 474 -0.64 17.52 -6.10
CA GLU A 474 -1.73 18.34 -6.60
C GLU A 474 -2.85 17.43 -7.08
N THR A 475 -4.09 17.91 -6.94
CA THR A 475 -5.29 17.15 -7.27
C THR A 475 -6.13 17.89 -8.30
N ILE A 476 -6.62 17.16 -9.30
CA ILE A 476 -7.65 17.65 -10.23
C ILE A 476 -8.81 16.67 -10.28
N THR A 477 -10.02 17.21 -10.35
CA THR A 477 -11.23 16.42 -10.57
C THR A 477 -11.70 16.58 -12.00
N PHE A 478 -12.18 15.48 -12.59
CA PHE A 478 -12.73 15.50 -13.92
C PHE A 478 -13.87 14.53 -14.10
N LYS A 479 -14.67 14.80 -15.12
CA LYS A 479 -15.81 13.97 -15.50
C LYS A 479 -15.63 13.49 -16.93
N VAL A 480 -16.03 12.24 -17.19
CA VAL A 480 -16.14 11.65 -18.52
C VAL A 480 -17.62 11.47 -18.86
N ASP A 481 -18.11 12.04 -19.97
CA ASP A 481 -19.50 11.91 -20.44
C ASP A 481 -19.76 11.63 -21.93
#